data_AF-A0A142G2X0-F1
#
_entry.id   AF-A0A142G2X0-F1
#
_cell.length_a   1.000
_cell.length_b   1.000
_cell.length_c   1.000
_cell.angle_alpha   90.00
_cell.angle_beta   90.00
_cell.angle_gamma   90.00
#
_symmetry.space_group_name_H-M   'P 1'
#
loop_
_entity.id
_entity.type
_entity.pdbx_description
1 polymer ?
#
loop_
_entity_poly.entity_id
_entity_poly.type
_entity_poly.pdbx_seq_one_letter_code
_entity_poly.pdbx_strand_id
1 'polypeptide(L)'
;MKKLFWLIPVGLCLNLSACSEKDAAYYLSHIDEAKTKWTQCENDMETAMRTKDETALEKIMAKGSECDLVRNAIKEDKRLQLEKEKNEREAQKAAEIAKAKELVEQQYGSQSWQEFVKTFVNSKCANIWGETPECEAMESLYQEKTQPIIKELKAKGLNSLLNEEQNYCKQDKRRYSACDVWQTAVKEQATEEFQAMSLEQLNTLKAYDEDYKKEQPRQAWRSVFKEKEGAYIKQLTENYDQLKEIYNTCVDQVQSAKNWSEKHRISSDYPCRQASSARIRLQLPSDDFQTKME
;
A
#
# COMPACT_ATOMS: atom_id res chain seq x y z
N MET A 1 27.27 -15.70 44.14
CA MET A 1 26.43 -16.85 44.54
C MET A 1 26.59 -17.94 43.49
N LYS A 2 27.14 -19.09 43.89
CA LYS A 2 27.36 -20.29 43.07
C LYS A 2 26.04 -21.08 42.98
N LYS A 3 25.63 -21.49 41.77
CA LYS A 3 24.71 -22.63 41.53
C LYS A 3 25.15 -23.30 40.23
N LEU A 4 26.06 -24.26 40.32
CA LEU A 4 25.85 -25.72 40.38
C LEU A 4 25.24 -26.31 39.10
N PHE A 5 26.11 -27.03 38.40
CA PHE A 5 25.89 -28.03 37.37
C PHE A 5 24.76 -29.00 37.70
N TRP A 6 23.97 -29.38 36.69
CA TRP A 6 23.40 -30.73 36.58
C TRP A 6 23.50 -31.18 35.12
N LEU A 7 24.57 -31.93 34.84
CA LEU A 7 24.73 -32.75 33.65
C LEU A 7 23.98 -34.06 33.89
N ILE A 8 22.93 -34.32 33.10
CA ILE A 8 22.31 -35.64 32.99
C ILE A 8 22.86 -36.28 31.71
N PRO A 9 23.60 -37.40 31.79
CA PRO A 9 23.96 -38.17 30.62
C PRO A 9 22.79 -39.09 30.27
N VAL A 10 21.96 -38.70 29.31
CA VAL A 10 21.03 -39.66 28.67
C VAL A 10 21.85 -40.45 27.66
N GLY A 11 22.39 -41.57 28.13
CA GLY A 11 22.91 -42.62 27.27
C GLY A 11 21.75 -43.21 26.46
N LEU A 12 21.68 -42.85 25.19
CA LEU A 12 20.91 -43.59 24.19
C LEU A 12 21.93 -44.34 23.32
N CYS A 13 22.23 -45.57 23.70
CA CYS A 13 22.93 -46.52 22.84
C CYS A 13 22.02 -46.86 21.65
N LEU A 14 22.17 -46.13 20.54
CA LEU A 14 21.68 -46.57 19.23
C LEU A 14 22.82 -47.31 18.52
N ASN A 15 23.00 -48.59 18.89
CA ASN A 15 23.62 -49.55 18.00
C ASN A 15 22.54 -49.99 17.01
N LEU A 16 22.50 -49.36 15.83
CA LEU A 16 21.85 -49.90 14.64
C LEU A 16 22.91 -50.07 13.55
N SER A 17 23.00 -51.32 13.12
CA SER A 17 23.66 -51.90 11.95
C SER A 17 24.03 -50.97 10.78
N ALA A 18 25.19 -51.29 10.20
CA ALA A 18 25.79 -50.78 8.98
C ALA A 18 24.85 -50.74 7.74
N CYS A 19 25.23 -49.88 6.78
CA CYS A 19 24.55 -49.45 5.56
C CYS A 19 23.51 -48.34 5.73
N SER A 20 23.92 -47.16 6.24
CA SER A 20 23.15 -45.94 5.99
C SER A 20 23.30 -45.58 4.51
N GLU A 21 22.30 -45.87 3.69
CA GLU A 21 22.16 -45.23 2.37
C GLU A 21 22.24 -43.71 2.59
N LYS A 22 23.22 -43.04 1.97
CA LYS A 22 23.39 -41.59 2.07
C LYS A 22 22.12 -40.93 1.53
N ASP A 23 21.34 -40.33 2.42
CA ASP A 23 20.08 -39.67 2.08
C ASP A 23 20.30 -38.19 1.73
N ALA A 24 19.21 -37.47 1.41
CA ALA A 24 19.29 -36.05 1.09
C ALA A 24 19.81 -35.20 2.27
N ALA A 25 19.54 -35.60 3.51
CA ALA A 25 19.99 -34.87 4.70
C ALA A 25 21.50 -35.02 4.89
N TYR A 26 22.04 -36.21 4.68
CA TYR A 26 23.48 -36.46 4.63
C TYR A 26 24.16 -35.52 3.62
N TYR A 27 23.71 -35.53 2.36
CA TYR A 27 24.30 -34.70 1.31
C TYR A 27 24.16 -33.20 1.59
N LEU A 28 23.05 -32.76 2.19
CA LEU A 28 22.86 -31.35 2.59
C LEU A 28 23.82 -30.93 3.70
N SER A 29 24.20 -31.83 4.60
CA SER A 29 25.20 -31.57 5.63
C SER A 29 26.64 -31.68 5.13
N HIS A 30 26.86 -32.28 3.94
CA HIS A 30 28.17 -32.57 3.34
C HIS A 30 28.22 -32.06 1.89
N ILE A 31 27.99 -30.76 1.71
CA ILE A 31 27.79 -30.17 0.38
C ILE A 31 28.97 -30.29 -0.56
N ASP A 32 30.20 -30.32 -0.06
CA ASP A 32 31.37 -30.53 -0.92
C ASP A 32 31.39 -31.95 -1.50
N GLU A 33 30.99 -32.94 -0.71
CA GLU A 33 30.79 -34.31 -1.20
C GLU A 33 29.63 -34.39 -2.19
N ALA A 34 28.52 -33.69 -1.89
CA ALA A 34 27.40 -33.59 -2.83
C ALA A 34 27.85 -32.97 -4.17
N LYS A 35 28.65 -31.90 -4.16
CA LYS A 35 29.18 -31.28 -5.39
C LYS A 35 30.07 -32.24 -6.18
N THR A 36 30.99 -32.93 -5.52
CA THR A 36 31.83 -33.96 -6.18
C THR A 36 30.98 -35.06 -6.78
N LYS A 37 29.97 -35.53 -6.04
CA LYS A 37 29.06 -36.57 -6.52
C LYS A 37 28.17 -36.08 -7.66
N TRP A 38 27.77 -34.81 -7.65
CA TRP A 38 27.01 -34.20 -8.74
C TRP A 38 27.80 -34.15 -10.03
N THR A 39 29.09 -33.78 -9.97
CA THR A 39 29.98 -33.84 -11.14
C THR A 39 30.09 -35.26 -11.70
N GLN A 40 30.13 -36.27 -10.83
CA GLN A 40 30.08 -37.67 -11.28
C GLN A 40 28.75 -37.98 -11.97
N CYS A 41 27.62 -37.59 -11.37
CA CYS A 41 26.29 -37.76 -11.96
C CYS A 41 26.15 -37.05 -13.33
N GLU A 42 26.71 -35.84 -13.48
CA GLU A 42 26.73 -35.12 -14.76
C GLU A 42 27.51 -35.88 -15.84
N ASN A 43 28.70 -36.39 -15.51
CA ASN A 43 29.50 -37.21 -16.43
C ASN A 43 28.81 -38.52 -16.82
N ASP A 44 28.14 -39.17 -15.87
CA ASP A 44 27.39 -40.41 -16.10
C ASP A 44 26.17 -40.15 -16.99
N MET A 45 25.44 -39.04 -16.77
CA MET A 45 24.34 -38.61 -17.62
C MET A 45 24.82 -38.28 -19.04
N GLU A 46 25.91 -37.53 -19.18
CA GLU A 46 26.48 -37.19 -20.49
C GLU A 46 26.90 -38.45 -21.25
N THR A 47 27.53 -39.40 -20.56
CA THR A 47 27.92 -40.69 -21.14
C THR A 47 26.71 -41.47 -21.63
N ALA A 48 25.68 -41.62 -20.79
CA ALA A 48 24.43 -42.31 -21.15
C ALA A 48 23.72 -41.65 -22.34
N MET A 49 23.69 -40.31 -22.40
CA MET A 49 23.14 -39.58 -23.54
C MET A 49 23.94 -39.83 -24.83
N ARG A 50 25.27 -39.83 -24.74
CA ARG A 50 26.16 -40.05 -25.91
C ARG A 50 26.05 -41.47 -26.46
N THR A 51 25.86 -42.46 -25.58
CA THR A 51 25.68 -43.87 -25.97
C THR A 51 24.23 -44.25 -26.27
N LYS A 52 23.28 -43.31 -26.12
CA LYS A 52 21.83 -43.55 -26.23
C LYS A 52 21.33 -44.66 -25.29
N ASP A 53 21.91 -44.74 -24.09
CA ASP A 53 21.50 -45.67 -23.05
C ASP A 53 20.35 -45.07 -22.22
N GLU A 54 19.13 -45.26 -22.70
CA GLU A 54 17.91 -44.76 -22.05
C GLU A 54 17.72 -45.36 -20.65
N THR A 55 18.09 -46.63 -20.45
CA THR A 55 17.93 -47.31 -19.15
C THR A 55 18.89 -46.75 -18.10
N ALA A 56 20.15 -46.47 -18.47
CA ALA A 56 21.09 -45.81 -17.58
C ALA A 56 20.62 -44.39 -17.22
N LEU A 57 20.10 -43.64 -18.19
CA LEU A 57 19.60 -42.29 -17.97
C LEU A 57 18.39 -42.29 -17.01
N GLU A 58 17.42 -43.19 -17.21
CA GLU A 58 16.27 -43.36 -16.31
C GLU A 58 16.69 -43.67 -14.89
N LYS A 59 17.67 -44.56 -14.70
CA LYS A 59 18.19 -44.91 -13.36
C LYS A 59 18.87 -43.72 -12.67
N ILE A 60 19.65 -42.93 -13.41
CA ILE A 60 20.33 -41.75 -12.88
C ILE A 60 19.30 -40.67 -12.49
N MET A 61 18.28 -40.45 -13.32
CA MET A 61 17.26 -39.43 -13.10
C MET A 61 16.11 -39.86 -12.19
N ALA A 62 16.03 -41.14 -11.81
CA ALA A 62 14.96 -41.66 -10.98
C ALA A 62 14.84 -40.89 -9.67
N LYS A 63 13.59 -40.61 -9.26
CA LYS A 63 13.32 -39.96 -7.97
C LYS A 63 13.87 -40.83 -6.84
N GLY A 64 14.62 -40.21 -5.92
CA GLY A 64 15.29 -40.93 -4.84
C GLY A 64 16.57 -41.67 -5.26
N SER A 65 17.01 -41.57 -6.52
CA SER A 65 18.36 -41.97 -6.90
C SER A 65 19.38 -41.10 -6.15
N GLU A 66 20.59 -41.60 -5.99
CA GLU A 66 21.68 -40.85 -5.36
C GLU A 66 21.92 -39.49 -6.07
N CYS A 67 21.80 -39.46 -7.41
CA CYS A 67 21.93 -38.24 -8.19
C CYS A 67 20.76 -37.26 -7.98
N ASP A 68 19.53 -37.74 -7.80
CA ASP A 68 18.38 -36.91 -7.41
C ASP A 68 18.55 -36.34 -6.00
N LEU A 69 18.96 -37.17 -5.03
CA LEU A 69 19.22 -36.76 -3.64
C LEU A 69 20.31 -35.69 -3.56
N VAL A 70 21.43 -35.90 -4.25
CA VAL A 70 22.54 -34.94 -4.35
C VAL A 70 22.09 -33.62 -4.99
N ARG A 71 21.37 -33.69 -6.12
CA ARG A 71 20.84 -32.50 -6.79
C ARG A 71 19.92 -31.69 -5.86
N ASN A 72 19.03 -32.38 -5.15
CA ASN A 72 18.10 -31.75 -4.22
C ASN A 72 18.83 -31.12 -3.03
N ALA A 73 19.85 -31.78 -2.48
CA ALA A 73 20.70 -31.22 -1.43
C ALA A 73 21.44 -29.94 -1.89
N ILE A 74 22.04 -29.94 -3.08
CA ILE A 74 22.71 -28.74 -3.63
C ILE A 74 21.72 -27.60 -3.88
N LYS A 75 20.52 -27.92 -4.38
CA LYS A 75 19.46 -26.92 -4.60
C LYS A 75 19.00 -26.32 -3.28
N GLU A 76 18.86 -27.14 -2.25
CA GLU A 76 18.43 -26.71 -0.92
C GLU A 76 19.51 -25.88 -0.21
N ASP A 77 20.79 -26.26 -0.30
CA ASP A 77 21.89 -25.43 0.21
C ASP A 77 21.90 -24.05 -0.46
N LYS A 78 21.78 -23.97 -1.78
CA LYS A 78 21.67 -22.68 -2.50
C LYS A 78 20.49 -21.84 -1.98
N ARG A 79 19.34 -22.47 -1.72
CA ARG A 79 18.17 -21.79 -1.14
C ARG A 79 18.47 -21.24 0.25
N LEU A 80 19.09 -22.04 1.11
CA LEU A 80 19.46 -21.65 2.48
C LEU A 80 20.51 -20.55 2.50
N GLN A 81 21.51 -20.59 1.62
CA GLN A 81 22.50 -19.51 1.48
C GLN A 81 21.84 -18.20 1.04
N LEU A 82 20.98 -18.24 0.03
CA LEU A 82 20.25 -17.05 -0.43
C LEU A 82 19.34 -16.47 0.67
N GLU A 83 18.66 -17.33 1.43
CA GLU A 83 17.84 -16.93 2.57
C GLU A 83 18.68 -16.29 3.68
N LYS A 84 19.82 -16.89 4.00
CA LYS A 84 20.77 -16.36 4.98
C LYS A 84 21.33 -15.00 4.55
N GLU A 85 21.82 -14.88 3.31
CA GLU A 85 22.34 -13.62 2.76
C GLU A 85 21.27 -12.53 2.76
N LYS A 86 20.02 -12.88 2.43
CA LYS A 86 18.88 -11.95 2.49
C LYS A 86 18.65 -11.48 3.93
N ASN A 87 18.57 -12.41 4.88
CA ASN A 87 18.33 -12.10 6.29
C ASN A 87 19.46 -11.26 6.89
N GLU A 88 20.72 -11.55 6.55
CA GLU A 88 21.88 -10.77 6.96
C GLU A 88 21.86 -9.36 6.36
N ARG A 89 21.50 -9.22 5.09
CA ARG A 89 21.36 -7.91 4.44
C ARG A 89 20.22 -7.08 5.04
N GLU A 90 19.08 -7.70 5.35
CA GLU A 90 17.96 -7.05 6.01
C GLU A 90 18.32 -6.62 7.44
N ALA A 91 19.00 -7.49 8.20
CA ALA A 91 19.49 -7.16 9.53
C ALA A 91 20.52 -6.02 9.53
N GLN A 92 21.44 -6.02 8.56
CA GLN A 92 22.42 -4.95 8.40
C GLN A 92 21.73 -3.61 8.07
N LYS A 93 20.81 -3.60 7.10
CA LYS A 93 20.03 -2.40 6.76
C LYS A 93 19.27 -1.87 7.98
N ALA A 94 18.60 -2.75 8.73
CA ALA A 94 17.88 -2.37 9.94
C ALA A 94 18.81 -1.74 10.99
N ALA A 95 20.01 -2.29 11.19
CA ALA A 95 21.01 -1.74 12.11
C ALA A 95 21.54 -0.37 11.64
N GLU A 96 21.76 -0.19 10.33
CA GLU A 96 22.18 1.08 9.75
C GLU A 96 21.11 2.17 9.91
N ILE A 97 19.84 1.82 9.70
CA ILE A 97 18.69 2.72 9.91
C ILE A 97 18.56 3.08 11.40
N ALA A 98 18.67 2.09 12.30
CA ALA A 98 18.60 2.34 13.74
C ALA A 98 19.69 3.33 14.19
N LYS A 99 20.93 3.14 13.73
CA LYS A 99 22.04 4.06 13.99
C LYS A 99 21.79 5.45 13.38
N ALA A 100 21.26 5.52 12.17
CA ALA A 100 20.91 6.80 11.54
C ALA A 100 19.83 7.55 12.33
N LYS A 101 18.83 6.84 12.87
CA LYS A 101 17.80 7.42 13.75
C LYS A 101 18.40 8.04 15.00
N GLU A 102 19.31 7.34 15.67
CA GLU A 102 20.01 7.88 16.85
C GLU A 102 20.81 9.16 16.51
N LEU A 103 21.52 9.19 15.38
CA LEU A 103 22.29 10.35 14.95
C LEU A 103 21.41 11.54 14.59
N VAL A 104 20.33 11.30 13.83
CA VAL A 104 19.34 12.32 13.46
C VAL A 104 18.67 12.89 14.71
N GLU A 105 18.34 12.05 15.69
CA GLU A 105 17.73 12.48 16.95
C GLU A 105 18.71 13.32 17.79
N GLN A 106 19.98 12.90 17.89
CA GLN A 106 21.00 13.69 18.57
C GLN A 106 21.21 15.07 17.93
N GLN A 107 21.15 15.14 16.61
CA GLN A 107 21.44 16.37 15.88
C GLN A 107 20.24 17.32 15.81
N TYR A 108 19.03 16.78 15.66
CA TYR A 108 17.83 17.56 15.34
C TYR A 108 16.65 17.33 16.29
N GLY A 109 16.74 16.37 17.21
CA GLY A 109 15.67 16.01 18.14
C GLY A 109 15.20 17.18 19.01
N SER A 110 16.12 18.06 19.41
CA SER A 110 15.82 19.27 20.18
C SER A 110 15.16 20.39 19.39
N GLN A 111 15.12 20.31 18.04
CA GLN A 111 14.46 21.33 17.22
C GLN A 111 12.95 21.28 17.42
N SER A 112 12.31 22.45 17.46
CA SER A 112 10.86 22.55 17.29
C SER A 112 10.44 21.96 15.94
N TRP A 113 9.16 21.60 15.80
CA TRP A 113 8.69 21.07 14.53
C TRP A 113 8.87 22.09 13.40
N GLN A 114 8.65 23.40 13.64
CA GLN A 114 8.83 24.44 12.62
C GLN A 114 10.29 24.57 12.16
N GLU A 115 11.25 24.46 13.08
CA GLU A 115 12.67 24.46 12.76
C GLU A 115 13.05 23.20 11.99
N PHE A 116 12.55 22.04 12.43
CA PHE A 116 12.88 20.77 11.80
C PHE A 116 12.31 20.64 10.38
N VAL A 117 11.07 21.07 10.12
CA VAL A 117 10.53 21.04 8.75
C VAL A 117 11.35 21.92 7.81
N LYS A 118 11.89 23.05 8.30
CA LYS A 118 12.81 23.91 7.52
C LYS A 118 14.15 23.22 7.28
N THR A 119 14.68 22.48 8.26
CA THR A 119 15.86 21.63 8.07
C THR A 119 15.59 20.56 7.01
N PHE A 120 14.48 19.84 7.14
CA PHE A 120 14.12 18.72 6.28
C PHE A 120 13.93 19.14 4.82
N VAL A 121 13.13 20.18 4.56
CA VAL A 121 12.84 20.66 3.19
C VAL A 121 14.09 21.15 2.44
N ASN A 122 15.11 21.62 3.17
CA ASN A 122 16.39 22.06 2.60
C ASN A 122 17.45 20.95 2.55
N SER A 123 17.13 19.75 3.06
CA SER A 123 18.00 18.59 2.97
C SER A 123 17.87 17.90 1.61
N LYS A 124 18.87 17.08 1.25
CA LYS A 124 18.79 16.18 0.08
C LYS A 124 17.62 15.18 0.18
N CYS A 125 17.18 14.86 1.39
CA CYS A 125 16.14 13.87 1.67
C CYS A 125 14.73 14.33 1.31
N ALA A 126 14.50 15.64 1.14
CA ALA A 126 13.20 16.15 0.65
C ALA A 126 12.92 15.76 -0.81
N ASN A 127 13.96 15.49 -1.60
CA ASN A 127 13.85 15.16 -3.02
C ASN A 127 14.17 13.68 -3.33
N ILE A 128 14.67 12.93 -2.33
CA ILE A 128 15.10 11.53 -2.47
C ILE A 128 14.29 10.69 -1.48
N TRP A 129 13.44 9.81 -2.00
CA TRP A 129 12.55 8.98 -1.17
C TRP A 129 13.30 7.82 -0.53
N GLY A 130 13.60 7.90 0.76
CA GLY A 130 14.03 6.74 1.58
C GLY A 130 15.24 5.94 1.07
N GLU A 131 16.01 6.47 0.11
CA GLU A 131 17.06 5.68 -0.57
C GLU A 131 18.30 5.46 0.31
N THR A 132 18.39 6.16 1.45
CA THR A 132 19.51 6.04 2.39
C THR A 132 19.00 5.95 3.83
N PRO A 133 19.72 5.24 4.73
CA PRO A 133 19.37 5.17 6.15
C PRO A 133 19.18 6.54 6.81
N GLU A 134 19.97 7.54 6.42
CA GLU A 134 19.86 8.93 6.89
C GLU A 134 18.52 9.55 6.50
N CYS A 135 18.11 9.41 5.23
CA CYS A 135 16.85 9.98 4.77
C CYS A 135 15.63 9.28 5.38
N GLU A 136 15.68 7.96 5.55
CA GLU A 136 14.63 7.22 6.26
C GLU A 136 14.52 7.67 7.74
N ALA A 137 15.65 7.91 8.39
CA ALA A 137 15.69 8.43 9.75
C ALA A 137 15.12 9.86 9.84
N MET A 138 15.53 10.75 8.94
CA MET A 138 15.01 12.12 8.87
C MET A 138 13.51 12.15 8.56
N GLU A 139 13.02 11.29 7.68
CA GLU A 139 11.59 11.17 7.36
C GLU A 139 10.80 10.64 8.56
N SER A 140 11.35 9.66 9.28
CA SER A 140 10.76 9.16 10.53
C SER A 140 10.60 10.31 11.55
N LEU A 141 11.65 11.11 11.77
CA LEU A 141 11.60 12.24 12.69
C LEU A 141 10.65 13.34 12.20
N TYR A 142 10.56 13.56 10.88
CA TYR A 142 9.60 14.50 10.29
C TYR A 142 8.16 14.09 10.62
N GLN A 143 7.84 12.81 10.44
CA GLN A 143 6.52 12.28 10.76
C GLN A 143 6.24 12.36 12.26
N GLU A 144 7.19 11.97 13.11
CA GLU A 144 7.05 12.06 14.57
C GLU A 144 6.73 13.49 15.04
N LYS A 145 7.43 14.49 14.50
CA LYS A 145 7.23 15.90 14.87
C LYS A 145 5.96 16.51 14.27
N THR A 146 5.54 16.10 13.07
CA THR A 146 4.44 16.76 12.34
C THR A 146 3.07 16.10 12.55
N GLN A 147 3.00 14.79 12.78
CA GLN A 147 1.72 14.09 12.98
C GLN A 147 0.91 14.61 14.18
N PRO A 148 1.50 14.88 15.36
CA PRO A 148 0.78 15.51 16.46
C PRO A 148 0.22 16.89 16.09
N ILE A 149 0.99 17.67 15.33
CA ILE A 149 0.59 19.01 14.89
C ILE A 149 -0.56 18.93 13.90
N ILE A 150 -0.53 17.99 12.95
CA ILE A 150 -1.65 17.75 12.02
C ILE A 150 -2.92 17.44 12.82
N LYS A 151 -2.83 16.58 13.85
CA LYS A 151 -3.96 16.26 14.72
C LYS A 151 -4.48 17.47 15.49
N GLU A 152 -3.60 18.28 16.06
CA GLU A 152 -3.97 19.53 16.75
C GLU A 152 -4.64 20.54 15.82
N LEU A 153 -4.13 20.69 14.60
CA LEU A 153 -4.71 21.55 13.57
C LEU A 153 -6.11 21.09 13.20
N LYS A 154 -6.29 19.80 12.89
CA LYS A 154 -7.59 19.22 12.54
C LYS A 154 -8.65 19.48 13.61
N ALA A 155 -8.29 19.39 14.89
CA ALA A 155 -9.19 19.64 16.00
C ALA A 155 -9.82 21.06 16.03
N LYS A 156 -9.28 22.03 15.28
CA LYS A 156 -9.84 23.38 15.13
C LYS A 156 -11.04 23.45 14.17
N GLY A 157 -11.23 22.44 13.32
CA GLY A 157 -12.24 22.42 12.26
C GLY A 157 -11.83 23.16 10.98
N LEU A 158 -12.46 22.81 9.86
CA LEU A 158 -12.07 23.26 8.52
C LEU A 158 -12.11 24.79 8.36
N ASN A 159 -13.18 25.42 8.82
CA ASN A 159 -13.35 26.88 8.68
C ASN A 159 -12.26 27.66 9.41
N SER A 160 -11.84 27.21 10.59
CA SER A 160 -10.75 27.86 11.33
C SER A 160 -9.44 27.69 10.56
N LEU A 161 -9.15 26.49 10.08
CA LEU A 161 -7.91 26.19 9.35
C LEU A 161 -7.77 27.03 8.08
N LEU A 162 -8.85 27.24 7.33
CA LEU A 162 -8.82 28.05 6.11
C LEU A 162 -8.45 29.52 6.36
N ASN A 163 -8.71 30.04 7.57
CA ASN A 163 -8.34 31.41 7.95
C ASN A 163 -6.88 31.52 8.44
N GLU A 164 -6.19 30.40 8.66
CA GLU A 164 -4.83 30.37 9.19
C GLU A 164 -3.77 30.15 8.10
N GLU A 165 -4.13 30.09 6.81
CA GLU A 165 -3.19 29.81 5.71
C GLU A 165 -1.91 30.66 5.79
N GLN A 166 -2.06 31.96 6.03
CA GLN A 166 -0.92 32.90 6.06
C GLN A 166 0.06 32.62 7.20
N ASN A 167 -0.37 31.97 8.28
CA ASN A 167 0.49 31.60 9.39
C ASN A 167 1.51 30.52 8.99
N TYR A 168 1.16 29.69 8.00
CA TYR A 168 1.96 28.52 7.60
C TYR A 168 2.56 28.66 6.21
N CYS A 169 1.86 29.30 5.27
CA CYS A 169 2.18 29.32 3.85
C CYS A 169 2.83 30.61 3.35
N LYS A 170 3.10 31.58 4.23
CA LYS A 170 3.71 32.86 3.84
C LYS A 170 5.16 32.73 3.41
N GLN A 171 5.94 31.86 4.06
CA GLN A 171 7.40 31.81 3.88
C GLN A 171 7.86 30.71 2.91
N ASP A 172 7.22 29.55 2.96
CA ASP A 172 7.59 28.39 2.15
C ASP A 172 6.33 27.60 1.81
N LYS A 173 6.19 27.20 0.55
CA LYS A 173 5.05 26.43 0.02
C LYS A 173 5.47 25.10 -0.59
N ARG A 174 6.76 24.72 -0.44
CA ARG A 174 7.27 23.46 -0.96
C ARG A 174 6.71 22.29 -0.15
N ARG A 175 6.76 21.09 -0.74
CA ARG A 175 6.50 19.84 -0.03
C ARG A 175 7.38 19.74 1.22
N TYR A 176 6.86 19.15 2.29
CA TYR A 176 7.49 19.04 3.60
C TYR A 176 7.72 20.37 4.35
N SER A 177 7.25 21.50 3.85
CA SER A 177 7.29 22.77 4.59
C SER A 177 6.17 22.84 5.64
N ALA A 178 6.19 23.87 6.49
CA ALA A 178 5.08 24.15 7.39
C ALA A 178 3.74 24.36 6.66
N CYS A 179 3.77 24.90 5.44
CA CYS A 179 2.59 25.01 4.59
C CYS A 179 2.05 23.64 4.19
N ASP A 180 2.93 22.69 3.85
CA ASP A 180 2.52 21.34 3.46
C ASP A 180 1.84 20.62 4.64
N VAL A 181 2.40 20.74 5.85
CA VAL A 181 1.79 20.22 7.09
C VAL A 181 0.38 20.79 7.30
N TRP A 182 0.21 22.11 7.14
CA TRP A 182 -1.11 22.75 7.24
C TRP A 182 -2.06 22.28 6.11
N GLN A 183 -1.57 22.17 4.87
CA GLN A 183 -2.34 21.67 3.73
C GLN A 183 -2.82 20.24 3.95
N THR A 184 -1.97 19.37 4.51
CA THR A 184 -2.35 18.00 4.93
C THR A 184 -3.48 18.04 5.95
N ALA A 185 -3.35 18.86 7.01
CA ALA A 185 -4.40 19.00 8.02
C ALA A 185 -5.73 19.51 7.43
N VAL A 186 -5.68 20.50 6.53
CA VAL A 186 -6.88 21.01 5.82
C VAL A 186 -7.55 19.92 5.00
N LYS A 187 -6.77 19.16 4.22
CA LYS A 187 -7.29 18.09 3.37
C LYS A 187 -7.93 16.97 4.19
N GLU A 188 -7.25 16.52 5.24
CA GLU A 188 -7.76 15.47 6.11
C GLU A 188 -9.03 15.93 6.86
N GLN A 189 -9.01 17.13 7.45
CA GLN A 189 -10.19 17.67 8.13
C GLN A 189 -11.38 17.85 7.19
N ALA A 190 -11.13 18.38 5.98
CA ALA A 190 -12.18 18.50 4.97
C ALA A 190 -12.73 17.12 4.58
N THR A 191 -11.87 16.12 4.44
CA THR A 191 -12.30 14.75 4.13
C THR A 191 -13.17 14.18 5.24
N GLU A 192 -12.79 14.35 6.51
CA GLU A 192 -13.59 13.88 7.66
C GLU A 192 -14.96 14.58 7.72
N GLU A 193 -14.99 15.91 7.60
CA GLU A 193 -16.24 16.68 7.60
C GLU A 193 -17.16 16.28 6.43
N PHE A 194 -16.61 16.14 5.22
CA PHE A 194 -17.38 15.75 4.05
C PHE A 194 -17.84 14.30 4.10
N GLN A 195 -17.05 13.39 4.69
CA GLN A 195 -17.48 12.00 4.86
C GLN A 195 -18.67 11.87 5.81
N ALA A 196 -18.80 12.75 6.79
CA ALA A 196 -19.96 12.80 7.68
C ALA A 196 -21.24 13.33 7.00
N MET A 197 -21.13 13.95 5.83
CA MET A 197 -22.28 14.52 5.11
C MET A 197 -22.99 13.50 4.20
N SER A 198 -24.27 13.73 3.95
CA SER A 198 -25.02 13.05 2.89
C SER A 198 -24.59 13.54 1.50
N LEU A 199 -24.90 12.76 0.45
CA LEU A 199 -24.63 13.19 -0.93
C LEU A 199 -25.39 14.48 -1.27
N GLU A 200 -26.61 14.64 -0.76
CA GLU A 200 -27.40 15.86 -0.92
C GLU A 200 -26.70 17.07 -0.30
N GLN A 201 -26.23 16.95 0.95
CA GLN A 201 -25.49 18.00 1.65
C GLN A 201 -24.23 18.37 0.88
N LEU A 202 -23.45 17.39 0.40
CA LEU A 202 -22.26 17.66 -0.41
C LEU A 202 -22.58 18.33 -1.74
N ASN A 203 -23.71 18.00 -2.35
CA ASN A 203 -24.14 18.64 -3.59
C ASN A 203 -24.39 20.15 -3.40
N THR A 204 -24.89 20.57 -2.22
CA THR A 204 -25.02 22.00 -1.89
C THR A 204 -23.66 22.71 -1.78
N LEU A 205 -22.59 21.95 -1.54
CA LEU A 205 -21.22 22.42 -1.40
C LEU A 205 -20.41 22.35 -2.71
N LYS A 206 -21.06 22.10 -3.87
CA LYS A 206 -20.38 22.01 -5.18
C LYS A 206 -19.53 23.23 -5.56
N ALA A 207 -19.77 24.40 -4.93
CA ALA A 207 -18.92 25.57 -5.07
C ALA A 207 -17.45 25.32 -4.67
N TYR A 208 -17.16 24.35 -3.79
CA TYR A 208 -15.79 23.92 -3.52
C TYR A 208 -15.08 23.34 -4.75
N ASP A 209 -15.82 22.79 -5.72
CA ASP A 209 -15.26 22.31 -6.99
C ASP A 209 -14.79 23.45 -7.91
N GLU A 210 -15.43 24.62 -7.76
CA GLU A 210 -15.23 25.81 -8.57
C GLU A 210 -14.16 26.75 -7.98
N ASP A 211 -13.96 26.71 -6.65
CA ASP A 211 -12.98 27.54 -5.95
C ASP A 211 -11.55 27.00 -6.05
N TYR A 212 -10.86 27.37 -7.13
CA TYR A 212 -9.46 27.01 -7.38
C TYR A 212 -8.47 27.52 -6.31
N LYS A 213 -8.88 28.46 -5.44
CA LYS A 213 -8.05 28.95 -4.34
C LYS A 213 -8.06 28.00 -3.14
N LYS A 214 -9.00 27.05 -3.10
CA LYS A 214 -9.16 26.05 -2.03
C LYS A 214 -8.84 24.65 -2.54
N GLU A 215 -7.64 24.46 -3.07
CA GLU A 215 -7.26 23.20 -3.70
C GLU A 215 -7.39 21.99 -2.76
N GLN A 216 -7.01 22.13 -1.48
CA GLN A 216 -7.10 21.01 -0.52
C GLN A 216 -8.55 20.60 -0.19
N PRO A 217 -9.45 21.52 0.22
CA PRO A 217 -10.87 21.19 0.36
C PRO A 217 -11.53 20.71 -0.93
N ARG A 218 -11.15 21.29 -2.07
CA ARG A 218 -11.66 20.87 -3.39
C ARG A 218 -11.34 19.41 -3.69
N GLN A 219 -10.10 18.99 -3.48
CA GLN A 219 -9.70 17.59 -3.66
C GLN A 219 -10.47 16.65 -2.71
N ALA A 220 -10.62 17.05 -1.45
CA ALA A 220 -11.42 16.30 -0.48
C ALA A 220 -12.88 16.16 -0.93
N TRP A 221 -13.52 17.27 -1.33
CA TRP A 221 -14.90 17.28 -1.82
C TRP A 221 -15.07 16.37 -3.02
N ARG A 222 -14.20 16.49 -4.05
CA ARG A 222 -14.26 15.64 -5.26
C ARG A 222 -14.16 14.16 -4.95
N SER A 223 -13.23 13.81 -4.07
CA SER A 223 -13.00 12.42 -3.67
C SER A 223 -14.23 11.84 -2.98
N VAL A 224 -14.72 12.53 -1.95
CA VAL A 224 -15.86 12.08 -1.14
C VAL A 224 -17.17 12.09 -1.94
N PHE A 225 -17.40 13.14 -2.73
CA PHE A 225 -18.58 13.24 -3.60
C PHE A 225 -18.61 12.10 -4.61
N LYS A 226 -17.50 11.81 -5.30
CA LYS A 226 -17.42 10.70 -6.26
C LYS A 226 -17.68 9.35 -5.62
N GLU A 227 -17.14 9.11 -4.42
CA GLU A 227 -17.37 7.88 -3.67
C GLU A 227 -18.86 7.70 -3.34
N LYS A 228 -19.46 8.71 -2.71
CA LYS A 228 -20.88 8.69 -2.31
C LYS A 228 -21.82 8.68 -3.51
N GLU A 229 -21.51 9.41 -4.56
CA GLU A 229 -22.24 9.38 -5.83
C GLU A 229 -22.21 7.99 -6.45
N GLY A 230 -21.02 7.36 -6.51
CA GLY A 230 -20.86 6.01 -7.01
C GLY A 230 -21.68 4.98 -6.23
N ALA A 231 -21.67 5.08 -4.89
CA ALA A 231 -22.46 4.23 -4.00
C ALA A 231 -23.97 4.45 -4.17
N TYR A 232 -24.42 5.71 -4.26
CA TYR A 232 -25.82 6.04 -4.45
C TYR A 232 -26.35 5.59 -5.81
N ILE A 233 -25.59 5.79 -6.90
CA ILE A 233 -25.95 5.27 -8.23
C ILE A 233 -26.06 3.74 -8.17
N LYS A 234 -25.13 3.05 -7.50
CA LYS A 234 -25.19 1.59 -7.33
C LYS A 234 -26.47 1.17 -6.60
N GLN A 235 -26.81 1.83 -5.49
CA GLN A 235 -28.04 1.58 -4.76
C GLN A 235 -29.28 1.75 -5.65
N LEU A 236 -29.35 2.83 -6.45
CA LEU A 236 -30.46 3.05 -7.38
C LEU A 236 -30.52 1.97 -8.47
N THR A 237 -29.39 1.53 -9.00
CA THR A 237 -29.35 0.42 -9.97
C THR A 237 -29.84 -0.89 -9.36
N GLU A 238 -29.57 -1.14 -8.08
CA GLU A 238 -30.01 -2.34 -7.36
C GLU A 238 -31.48 -2.29 -6.89
N ASN A 239 -32.08 -1.09 -6.84
CA ASN A 239 -33.47 -0.88 -6.43
C ASN A 239 -34.27 -0.15 -7.51
N TYR A 240 -34.85 -0.93 -8.43
CA TYR A 240 -35.58 -0.42 -9.59
C TYR A 240 -36.76 0.48 -9.21
N ASP A 241 -37.55 0.12 -8.19
CA ASP A 241 -38.72 0.91 -7.78
C ASP A 241 -38.30 2.28 -7.23
N GLN A 242 -37.24 2.32 -6.41
CA GLN A 242 -36.68 3.57 -5.91
C GLN A 242 -36.12 4.44 -7.05
N LEU A 243 -35.41 3.84 -8.00
CA LEU A 243 -34.93 4.54 -9.18
C LEU A 243 -36.09 5.11 -10.01
N LYS A 244 -37.12 4.31 -10.27
CA LYS A 244 -38.32 4.72 -11.01
C LYS A 244 -39.02 5.91 -10.36
N GLU A 245 -39.24 5.86 -9.05
CA GLU A 245 -39.87 6.96 -8.31
C GLU A 245 -39.08 8.27 -8.44
N ILE A 246 -37.77 8.22 -8.18
CA ILE A 246 -36.89 9.39 -8.26
C ILE A 246 -36.80 9.91 -9.70
N TYR A 247 -36.60 9.02 -10.67
CA TYR A 247 -36.49 9.40 -12.08
C TYR A 247 -37.77 10.07 -12.59
N ASN A 248 -38.93 9.49 -12.26
CA ASN A 248 -40.22 10.04 -12.68
C ASN A 248 -40.53 11.39 -12.03
N THR A 249 -40.09 11.59 -10.78
CA THR A 249 -40.13 12.91 -10.13
C THR A 249 -39.26 13.93 -10.88
N CYS A 250 -38.06 13.53 -11.31
CA CYS A 250 -37.19 14.37 -12.12
C CYS A 250 -37.78 14.70 -13.50
N VAL A 251 -38.46 13.74 -14.16
CA VAL A 251 -39.22 13.98 -15.40
C VAL A 251 -40.26 15.08 -15.19
N ASP A 252 -41.07 14.97 -14.14
CA ASP A 252 -42.11 15.96 -13.85
C ASP A 252 -41.52 17.36 -13.59
N GLN A 253 -40.40 17.44 -12.85
CA GLN A 253 -39.71 18.70 -12.57
C GLN A 253 -39.08 19.32 -13.83
N VAL A 254 -38.39 18.53 -14.66
CA VAL A 254 -37.76 18.99 -15.90
C VAL A 254 -38.82 19.43 -16.93
N GLN A 255 -39.95 18.72 -17.02
CA GLN A 255 -41.03 19.09 -17.92
C GLN A 255 -41.75 20.38 -17.47
N SER A 256 -41.82 20.61 -16.15
CA SER A 256 -42.43 21.82 -15.57
C SER A 256 -41.53 23.06 -15.60
N ALA A 257 -40.24 22.89 -15.87
CA ALA A 257 -39.26 23.98 -15.92
C ALA A 257 -39.52 24.95 -17.08
N LYS A 258 -39.44 26.26 -16.78
CA LYS A 258 -39.89 27.34 -17.69
C LYS A 258 -38.91 27.61 -18.83
N ASN A 259 -37.64 27.29 -18.64
CA ASN A 259 -36.58 27.58 -19.60
C ASN A 259 -35.47 26.53 -19.55
N TRP A 260 -34.57 26.60 -20.53
CA TRP A 260 -33.46 25.66 -20.65
C TRP A 260 -32.50 25.68 -19.45
N SER A 261 -32.24 26.86 -18.86
CA SER A 261 -31.34 26.99 -17.70
C SER A 261 -31.89 26.25 -16.48
N GLU A 262 -33.20 26.35 -16.23
CA GLU A 262 -33.87 25.64 -15.15
C GLU A 262 -33.89 24.13 -15.40
N LYS A 263 -34.17 23.70 -16.64
CA LYS A 263 -34.08 22.28 -17.05
C LYS A 263 -32.69 21.71 -16.78
N HIS A 264 -31.66 22.41 -17.24
CA HIS A 264 -30.27 22.01 -17.06
C HIS A 264 -29.88 21.94 -15.59
N ARG A 265 -30.29 22.93 -14.78
CA ARG A 265 -30.04 22.91 -13.34
C ARG A 265 -30.66 21.68 -12.69
N ILE A 266 -31.92 21.38 -12.96
CA ILE A 266 -32.60 20.21 -12.39
C ILE A 266 -31.93 18.91 -12.84
N SER A 267 -31.66 18.76 -14.14
CA SER A 267 -31.09 17.52 -14.68
C SER A 267 -29.66 17.25 -14.25
N SER A 268 -28.88 18.30 -13.95
CA SER A 268 -27.49 18.21 -13.51
C SER A 268 -27.29 18.16 -11.98
N ASP A 269 -28.33 18.43 -11.20
CA ASP A 269 -28.29 18.38 -9.73
C ASP A 269 -28.64 16.99 -9.17
N TYR A 270 -28.30 16.81 -7.89
CA TYR A 270 -28.85 15.74 -7.08
C TYR A 270 -30.38 15.91 -6.89
N PRO A 271 -31.18 14.83 -6.97
CA PRO A 271 -30.79 13.44 -7.26
C PRO A 271 -30.85 13.07 -8.75
N CYS A 272 -31.34 13.97 -9.62
CA CYS A 272 -31.67 13.66 -11.01
C CYS A 272 -30.47 13.17 -11.81
N ARG A 273 -29.31 13.81 -11.68
CA ARG A 273 -28.08 13.36 -12.34
C ARG A 273 -27.73 11.90 -12.02
N GLN A 274 -27.90 11.50 -10.76
CA GLN A 274 -27.63 10.12 -10.32
C GLN A 274 -28.69 9.14 -10.79
N ALA A 275 -29.96 9.54 -10.80
CA ALA A 275 -31.04 8.73 -11.37
C ALA A 275 -30.83 8.48 -12.88
N SER A 276 -30.45 9.51 -13.65
CA SER A 276 -30.09 9.36 -15.07
C SER A 276 -28.90 8.41 -15.24
N SER A 277 -27.85 8.57 -14.43
CA SER A 277 -26.68 7.69 -14.47
C SER A 277 -27.03 6.23 -14.12
N ALA A 278 -27.91 6.00 -13.15
CA ALA A 278 -28.37 4.67 -12.77
C ALA A 278 -29.23 4.02 -13.86
N ARG A 279 -30.11 4.79 -14.52
CA ARG A 279 -30.87 4.36 -15.70
C ARG A 279 -29.95 3.90 -16.84
N ILE A 280 -28.90 4.66 -17.14
CA ILE A 280 -27.89 4.28 -18.14
C ILE A 280 -27.17 2.99 -17.75
N ARG A 281 -26.85 2.78 -16.47
CA ARG A 281 -26.23 1.51 -16.00
C ARG A 281 -27.12 0.30 -16.19
N LEU A 282 -28.44 0.47 -16.16
CA LEU A 282 -29.44 -0.56 -16.50
C LEU A 282 -29.62 -0.78 -18.01
N GLN A 283 -28.79 -0.14 -18.86
CA GLN A 283 -28.89 -0.19 -20.32
C GLN A 283 -30.21 0.36 -20.87
N LEU A 284 -30.90 1.19 -20.08
CA LEU A 284 -32.07 1.94 -20.54
C LEU A 284 -31.60 3.19 -21.30
N PRO A 285 -32.35 3.67 -22.30
CA PRO A 285 -31.96 4.81 -23.10
C PRO A 285 -31.89 6.08 -22.24
N SER A 286 -30.83 6.87 -22.45
CA SER A 286 -30.78 8.27 -22.00
C SER A 286 -31.71 9.09 -22.88
N ASP A 287 -32.67 9.76 -22.28
CA ASP A 287 -33.67 10.56 -22.98
C ASP A 287 -33.82 11.96 -22.37
N ASP A 288 -32.85 12.39 -21.57
CA ASP A 288 -32.84 13.71 -20.91
C ASP A 288 -34.14 14.03 -20.15
N PHE A 289 -34.69 13.03 -19.47
CA PHE A 289 -35.95 13.12 -18.72
C PHE A 289 -37.19 13.41 -19.59
N GLN A 290 -37.22 12.91 -20.83
CA GLN A 290 -38.38 13.01 -21.72
C GLN A 290 -39.48 12.02 -21.36
N THR A 291 -39.14 10.79 -20.96
CA THR A 291 -40.10 9.71 -20.70
C THR A 291 -39.99 9.17 -19.28
N LYS A 292 -41.14 8.85 -18.68
CA LYS A 292 -41.19 8.17 -17.38
C LYS A 292 -40.72 6.72 -17.51
N MET A 293 -40.11 6.20 -16.45
CA MET A 293 -39.84 4.77 -16.27
C MET A 293 -41.15 4.02 -15.96
N GLU A 294 -41.32 2.86 -16.59
CA GLU A 294 -42.48 1.97 -16.45
C GLU A 294 -42.40 1.01 -15.27
#